data_AF-A6FIY3-F1
#
_entry.id   AF-A6FIY3-F1
#
_cell.length_a   1.000
_cell.length_b   1.000
_cell.length_c   1.000
_cell.angle_alpha   90.00
_cell.angle_beta   90.00
_cell.angle_gamma   90.00
#
_symmetry.space_group_name_H-M   'P 1'
#
loop_
_entity.id
_entity.type
_entity.pdbx_description
1 polymer ?
#
loop_
_entity_poly.entity_id
_entity_poly.type
_entity_poly.pdbx_seq_one_letter_code
_entity_poly.pdbx_strand_id
1 'polypeptide(L)'
;MQRNLLSERIETLIDHLSYGIYERRDAIRLCLLAALSGESVFLLGPPGIAKSLIAKRMSEIFEGESYFEYLMTRFSTPEEIFGPLSIKALKDEGKYVRLTKGYLPEAEVVFLDEIWKAGPAILNTLLTVINERTFHNGIEHQKVPMRVLVSASNELPSADSGLEALYDRMLLRLYLEPIQDKRNFKAMLIQKPLCINTPKSMKVSNEEFELWQHEINEVRLSEHCFEIIYELKLFLEQRNTSGEMIAESVYVSDRRWKKSMRLLQACAYFNGRDEVTETDLFVLKDCIWHDLESRDVIIEATHQFASKRFCDQDEVNSALTSIKKRLIKLDTEFIDRFATRLTADVLLTKLRYKLDREFVRTSSLNGIPGLCKIALLGEYDVLEQGSKETAKWVHVGLDDFQKQIRRGSCLVKGYVNDHRNDVWLNFSVDANQHLQVQNFANKSIPVAVIVSDAALNIDENWLQPLAEIDNEITAIADKLKKSQHEFSLTNHNIFVSEDFMEDVASSLGSLSLELNNLVQRKASLLDRLNAIAHLFEQG
;
A
#
# COMPACT_ATOMS: atom_id res chain seq x y z
N MET A 1 0.50 23.03 19.83
CA MET A 1 1.85 23.42 20.32
C MET A 1 2.40 22.43 21.33
N GLN A 2 1.67 22.13 22.42
CA GLN A 2 2.14 21.19 23.46
C GLN A 2 2.29 19.74 22.96
N ARG A 3 1.42 19.27 22.06
CA ARG A 3 1.48 17.92 21.48
C ARG A 3 2.56 17.73 20.40
N ASN A 4 2.88 18.75 19.61
CA ASN A 4 4.02 18.68 18.68
C ASN A 4 5.34 18.63 19.47
N LEU A 5 5.40 19.27 20.64
CA LEU A 5 6.54 19.14 21.55
C LEU A 5 6.65 17.72 22.11
N LEU A 6 5.51 17.04 22.33
CA LEU A 6 5.48 15.64 22.75
C LEU A 6 6.02 14.73 21.64
N SER A 7 5.58 14.88 20.40
CA SER A 7 6.07 14.08 19.28
C SER A 7 7.58 14.23 19.08
N GLU A 8 8.12 15.45 19.16
CA GLU A 8 9.56 15.71 19.12
C GLU A 8 10.31 15.06 20.31
N ARG A 9 9.72 15.11 21.52
CA ARG A 9 10.30 14.42 22.70
C ARG A 9 10.33 12.90 22.52
N ILE A 10 9.29 12.31 21.94
CA ILE A 10 9.23 10.88 21.68
C ILE A 10 10.23 10.47 20.60
N GLU A 11 10.35 11.22 19.51
CA GLU A 11 11.33 10.95 18.46
C GLU A 11 12.78 11.03 18.97
N THR A 12 13.10 12.07 19.74
CA THR A 12 14.42 12.20 20.38
C THR A 12 14.70 11.08 21.39
N LEU A 13 13.68 10.61 22.11
CA LEU A 13 13.80 9.45 23.00
C LEU A 13 14.07 8.17 22.20
N ILE A 14 13.40 7.96 21.07
CA ILE A 14 13.64 6.81 20.18
C ILE A 14 15.07 6.81 19.65
N ASP A 15 15.56 7.96 19.18
CA ASP A 15 16.92 8.09 18.65
C ASP A 15 17.96 7.80 19.73
N HIS A 16 17.71 8.28 20.95
CA HIS A 16 18.55 8.01 22.10
C HIS A 16 18.55 6.52 22.50
N LEU A 17 17.38 5.87 22.52
CA LEU A 17 17.26 4.44 22.85
C LEU A 17 17.83 3.54 21.74
N SER A 18 17.75 3.99 20.49
CA SER A 18 18.28 3.31 19.30
C SER A 18 19.79 3.43 19.16
N TYR A 19 20.42 4.36 19.89
CA TYR A 19 21.85 4.59 19.79
C TYR A 19 22.64 3.32 20.13
N GLY A 20 23.44 2.90 19.14
CA GLY A 20 24.28 1.71 19.23
C GLY A 20 23.54 0.37 19.12
N ILE A 21 22.28 0.35 18.70
CA ILE A 21 21.54 -0.85 18.33
C ILE A 21 21.20 -0.76 16.84
N TYR A 22 21.85 -1.58 16.02
CA TYR A 22 21.71 -1.54 14.57
C TYR A 22 20.55 -2.42 14.09
N GLU A 23 19.81 -1.96 13.07
CA GLU A 23 18.69 -2.69 12.44
C GLU A 23 17.58 -3.10 13.42
N ARG A 24 17.37 -2.27 14.46
CA ARG A 24 16.35 -2.47 15.50
C ARG A 24 15.56 -1.23 15.85
N ARG A 25 15.67 -0.16 15.06
CA ARG A 25 14.98 1.10 15.31
C ARG A 25 13.47 0.87 15.40
N ASP A 26 12.90 0.08 14.49
CA ASP A 26 11.46 -0.23 14.48
C ASP A 26 11.03 -1.06 15.69
N ALA A 27 11.84 -2.04 16.11
CA ALA A 27 11.58 -2.79 17.32
C ALA A 27 11.57 -1.89 18.56
N ILE A 28 12.48 -0.92 18.63
CA ILE A 28 12.57 0.04 19.74
C ILE A 28 11.38 1.01 19.72
N ARG A 29 10.98 1.51 18.54
CA ARG A 29 9.78 2.35 18.34
C ARG A 29 8.54 1.65 18.88
N LEU A 30 8.30 0.41 18.47
CA LEU A 30 7.13 -0.37 18.88
C LEU A 30 7.19 -0.76 20.36
N CYS A 31 8.36 -1.13 20.88
CA CYS A 31 8.54 -1.38 22.32
C CYS A 31 8.27 -0.12 23.17
N LEU A 32 8.71 1.05 22.71
CA LEU A 32 8.42 2.32 23.37
C LEU A 32 6.91 2.60 23.36
N LEU A 33 6.26 2.43 22.21
CA LEU A 33 4.80 2.60 22.09
C LEU A 33 4.05 1.68 23.06
N ALA A 34 4.48 0.41 23.17
CA ALA A 34 3.94 -0.55 24.13
C ALA A 34 4.15 -0.08 25.57
N ALA A 35 5.36 0.38 25.89
CA ALA A 35 5.71 0.81 27.23
C ALA A 35 4.89 2.03 27.67
N LEU A 36 4.68 2.98 26.76
CA LEU A 36 3.91 4.19 27.04
C LEU A 36 2.40 3.95 27.04
N SER A 37 1.89 2.92 26.35
CA SER A 37 0.47 2.53 26.34
C SER A 37 0.09 1.54 27.44
N GLY A 38 1.09 1.04 28.18
CA GLY A 38 0.90 0.04 29.22
C GLY A 38 0.70 -1.38 28.67
N GLU A 39 1.09 -1.67 27.43
CA GLU A 39 0.89 -2.96 26.77
C GLU A 39 2.15 -3.86 26.83
N SER A 40 1.98 -5.12 26.42
CA SER A 40 3.01 -6.16 26.44
C SER A 40 3.60 -6.42 25.06
N VAL A 41 4.88 -6.78 25.03
CA VAL A 41 5.64 -7.08 23.81
C VAL A 41 6.27 -8.47 23.92
N PHE A 42 6.19 -9.23 22.84
CA PHE A 42 6.88 -10.49 22.64
C PHE A 42 7.94 -10.37 21.55
N LEU A 43 9.18 -10.74 21.87
CA LEU A 43 10.34 -10.73 20.99
C LEU A 43 10.71 -12.15 20.57
N LEU A 44 10.43 -12.49 19.30
CA LEU A 44 10.83 -13.74 18.67
C LEU A 44 12.13 -13.56 17.88
N GLY A 45 13.04 -14.53 17.94
CA GLY A 45 14.25 -14.53 17.11
C GLY A 45 15.34 -15.44 17.68
N PRO A 46 16.49 -15.62 17.04
CA PRO A 46 17.59 -16.43 17.59
C PRO A 46 18.23 -15.81 18.85
N PRO A 47 18.98 -16.59 19.65
CA PRO A 47 19.75 -16.06 20.76
C PRO A 47 20.87 -15.13 20.26
N GLY A 48 21.25 -14.13 21.09
CA GLY A 48 22.38 -13.23 20.78
C GLY A 48 22.04 -12.01 19.92
N ILE A 49 20.77 -11.73 19.64
CA ILE A 49 20.32 -10.59 18.83
C ILE A 49 19.94 -9.34 19.63
N ALA A 50 20.50 -9.19 20.85
CA ALA A 50 20.28 -8.05 21.75
C ALA A 50 18.85 -7.86 22.29
N LYS A 51 18.05 -8.94 22.44
CA LYS A 51 16.69 -8.88 23.03
C LYS A 51 16.67 -8.31 24.46
N SER A 52 17.57 -8.80 25.31
CA SER A 52 17.72 -8.31 26.69
C SER A 52 18.17 -6.85 26.74
N LEU A 53 18.99 -6.40 25.77
CA LEU A 53 19.41 -5.01 25.66
C LEU A 53 18.22 -4.10 25.34
N ILE A 54 17.31 -4.50 24.43
CA ILE A 54 16.09 -3.74 24.12
C ILE A 54 15.24 -3.59 25.39
N ALA A 55 15.04 -4.67 26.13
CA ALA A 55 14.25 -4.61 27.37
C ALA A 55 14.91 -3.73 28.45
N LYS A 56 16.24 -3.82 28.59
CA LYS A 56 16.99 -2.95 29.48
C LYS A 56 16.88 -1.48 29.09
N ARG A 57 16.90 -1.16 27.79
CA ARG A 57 16.65 0.21 27.29
C ARG A 57 15.27 0.73 27.69
N MET A 58 14.25 -0.14 27.74
CA MET A 58 12.92 0.28 28.17
C MET A 58 12.90 0.75 29.62
N SER A 59 13.78 0.23 30.49
CA SER A 59 13.90 0.74 31.87
C SER A 59 14.43 2.17 31.95
N GLU A 60 15.12 2.66 30.92
CA GLU A 60 15.66 4.02 30.89
C GLU A 60 14.59 5.07 30.52
N ILE A 61 13.39 4.65 30.11
CA ILE A 61 12.26 5.53 29.74
C ILE A 61 11.67 6.23 30.96
N PHE A 62 11.54 5.53 32.08
CA PHE A 62 10.79 6.02 33.24
C PHE A 62 11.69 6.61 34.33
N GLU A 63 11.10 7.50 35.13
CA GLU A 63 11.71 7.97 36.37
C GLU A 63 11.61 6.90 37.47
N GLY A 64 12.69 6.15 37.67
CA GLY A 64 12.76 5.09 38.69
C GLY A 64 13.76 4.01 38.29
N GLU A 65 14.15 3.16 39.25
CA GLU A 65 15.07 2.03 39.02
C GLU A 65 14.40 0.68 39.37
N SER A 66 13.19 0.43 38.87
CA SER A 66 12.45 -0.81 39.13
C SER A 66 12.41 -1.73 37.88
N TYR A 67 13.60 -2.11 37.43
CA TYR A 67 13.79 -3.11 36.36
C TYR A 67 13.94 -4.51 36.95
N PHE A 68 13.15 -5.45 36.46
CA PHE A 68 13.25 -6.87 36.80
C PHE A 68 13.58 -7.69 35.56
N GLU A 69 14.64 -8.48 35.63
CA GLU A 69 15.09 -9.38 34.57
C GLU A 69 15.25 -10.79 35.10
N TYR A 70 14.68 -11.75 34.38
CA TYR A 70 14.78 -13.16 34.75
C TYR A 70 14.73 -14.08 33.52
N LEU A 71 15.63 -15.07 33.50
CA LEU A 71 15.70 -16.12 32.48
C LEU A 71 14.88 -17.32 32.95
N MET A 72 13.82 -17.65 32.22
CA MET A 72 12.95 -18.77 32.56
C MET A 72 13.61 -20.10 32.24
N THR A 73 13.51 -21.02 33.19
CA THR A 73 13.92 -22.41 33.05
C THR A 73 12.78 -23.33 33.46
N ARG A 74 12.86 -24.61 33.07
CA ARG A 74 11.88 -25.63 33.48
C ARG A 74 11.84 -25.88 34.98
N PHE A 75 12.85 -25.41 35.71
CA PHE A 75 12.98 -25.55 37.16
C PHE A 75 12.72 -24.24 37.90
N SER A 76 12.43 -23.15 37.20
CA SER A 76 12.14 -21.86 37.80
C SER A 76 10.96 -21.98 38.75
N THR A 77 11.14 -21.46 39.95
CA THR A 77 10.10 -21.50 40.99
C THR A 77 9.39 -20.15 41.11
N PRO A 78 8.12 -20.12 41.55
CA PRO A 78 7.43 -18.85 41.80
C PRO A 78 8.13 -17.95 42.83
N GLU A 79 8.99 -18.49 43.69
CA GLU A 79 9.72 -17.72 44.71
C GLU A 79 10.82 -16.85 44.09
N GLU A 80 11.44 -17.31 43.00
CA GLU A 80 12.49 -16.57 42.30
C GLU A 80 11.93 -15.39 41.50
N ILE A 81 10.66 -15.45 41.13
CA ILE A 81 10.01 -14.45 40.26
C ILE A 81 9.17 -13.46 41.07
N PHE A 82 8.37 -13.96 42.01
CA PHE A 82 7.44 -13.14 42.80
C PHE A 82 7.94 -12.90 44.24
N GLY A 83 9.12 -13.38 44.58
CA GLY A 83 9.73 -13.23 45.89
C GLY A 83 9.49 -14.42 46.83
N PRO A 84 10.44 -14.71 47.74
CA PRO A 84 10.36 -15.81 48.68
C PRO A 84 9.33 -15.55 49.77
N LEU A 85 8.86 -16.62 50.41
CA LEU A 85 7.96 -16.51 51.56
C LEU A 85 8.70 -15.95 52.79
N SER A 86 8.04 -15.07 53.52
CA SER A 86 8.52 -14.54 54.79
C SER A 86 8.43 -15.61 55.87
N ILE A 87 9.57 -16.20 56.23
CA ILE A 87 9.66 -17.21 57.31
C ILE A 87 9.15 -16.64 58.65
N LYS A 88 9.37 -15.34 58.89
CA LYS A 88 8.88 -14.66 60.10
C LYS A 88 7.35 -14.59 60.14
N ALA A 89 6.72 -14.12 59.05
CA ALA A 89 5.26 -14.03 58.98
C ALA A 89 4.60 -15.42 59.05
N LEU A 90 5.24 -16.44 58.45
CA LEU A 90 4.74 -17.81 58.52
C LEU A 90 4.87 -18.40 59.93
N LYS A 91 5.99 -18.17 60.62
CA LYS A 91 6.26 -18.73 61.95
C LYS A 91 5.52 -18.02 63.07
N ASP A 92 5.41 -16.71 63.01
CA ASP A 92 4.88 -15.88 64.10
C ASP A 92 3.38 -15.62 63.94
N GLU A 93 2.87 -15.49 62.70
CA GLU A 93 1.48 -15.13 62.42
C GLU A 93 0.68 -16.20 61.64
N GLY A 94 1.33 -17.27 61.17
CA GLY A 94 0.70 -18.31 60.34
C GLY A 94 0.25 -17.80 58.96
N LYS A 95 0.74 -16.64 58.50
CA LYS A 95 0.34 -16.02 57.23
C LYS A 95 1.32 -16.33 56.10
N TYR A 96 0.77 -16.63 54.93
CA TYR A 96 1.54 -16.84 53.69
C TYR A 96 1.83 -15.51 52.99
N VAL A 97 2.79 -14.74 53.50
CA VAL A 97 3.21 -13.44 52.92
C VAL A 97 4.56 -13.58 52.21
N ARG A 98 4.66 -13.08 50.98
CA ARG A 98 5.88 -13.03 50.17
C ARG A 98 6.61 -11.70 50.31
N LEU A 99 7.94 -11.76 50.27
CA LEU A 99 8.84 -10.61 50.21
C LEU A 99 9.00 -10.18 48.75
N THR A 100 8.18 -9.23 48.31
CA THR A 100 8.08 -8.79 46.90
C THR A 100 9.09 -7.73 46.49
N LYS A 101 9.88 -7.21 47.44
CA LYS A 101 10.85 -6.14 47.20
C LYS A 101 11.97 -6.56 46.25
N GLY A 102 12.08 -5.87 45.12
CA GLY A 102 13.05 -6.17 44.05
C GLY A 102 12.62 -7.29 43.11
N TYR A 103 11.38 -7.77 43.21
CA TYR A 103 10.81 -8.80 42.36
C TYR A 103 9.71 -8.22 41.45
N LEU A 104 9.17 -9.07 40.57
CA LEU A 104 8.15 -8.72 39.59
C LEU A 104 6.98 -7.87 40.15
N PRO A 105 6.40 -8.15 41.34
CA PRO A 105 5.23 -7.40 41.82
C PRO A 105 5.48 -5.92 42.13
N GLU A 106 6.74 -5.47 42.27
CA GLU A 106 7.10 -4.06 42.50
C GLU A 106 7.83 -3.43 41.29
N ALA A 107 8.05 -4.19 40.22
CA ALA A 107 8.77 -3.74 39.04
C ALA A 107 7.85 -2.97 38.06
N GLU A 108 8.36 -1.87 37.50
CA GLU A 108 7.67 -1.13 36.43
C GLU A 108 7.98 -1.71 35.06
N VAL A 109 9.21 -2.18 34.86
CA VAL A 109 9.68 -2.79 33.62
C VAL A 109 10.12 -4.22 33.91
N VAL A 110 9.46 -5.17 33.27
CA VAL A 110 9.67 -6.60 33.49
C VAL A 110 10.17 -7.24 32.19
N PHE A 111 11.33 -7.89 32.24
CA PHE A 111 11.87 -8.70 31.15
C PHE A 111 11.93 -10.18 31.53
N LEU A 112 11.23 -11.01 30.76
CA LEU A 112 11.21 -12.46 30.93
C LEU A 112 11.75 -13.15 29.67
N ASP A 113 12.95 -13.71 29.77
CA ASP A 113 13.55 -14.47 28.65
C ASP A 113 13.14 -15.95 28.71
N GLU A 114 13.07 -16.61 27.55
CA GLU A 114 12.68 -18.01 27.40
C GLU A 114 11.30 -18.35 28.02
N ILE A 115 10.32 -17.45 27.87
CA ILE A 115 9.02 -17.50 28.57
C ILE A 115 8.26 -18.83 28.45
N TRP A 116 8.43 -19.57 27.36
CA TRP A 116 7.75 -20.86 27.13
C TRP A 116 8.33 -22.01 27.95
N LYS A 117 9.49 -21.83 28.59
CA LYS A 117 10.09 -22.82 29.49
C LYS A 117 9.57 -22.74 30.92
N ALA A 118 8.75 -21.73 31.25
CA ALA A 118 8.21 -21.54 32.59
C ALA A 118 7.21 -22.63 33.00
N GLY A 119 7.17 -22.95 34.30
CA GLY A 119 6.22 -23.91 34.84
C GLY A 119 4.77 -23.37 34.91
N PRO A 120 3.74 -24.24 34.92
CA PRO A 120 2.32 -23.85 34.94
C PRO A 120 1.93 -22.89 36.07
N ALA A 121 2.53 -23.05 37.25
CA ALA A 121 2.25 -22.18 38.40
C ALA A 121 2.68 -20.72 38.17
N ILE A 122 3.80 -20.52 37.49
CA ILE A 122 4.30 -19.18 37.13
C ILE A 122 3.37 -18.58 36.08
N LEU A 123 3.03 -19.36 35.05
CA LEU A 123 2.20 -18.91 33.94
C LEU A 123 0.82 -18.45 34.41
N ASN A 124 0.13 -19.24 35.25
CA ASN A 124 -1.18 -18.86 35.81
C ASN A 124 -1.13 -17.56 36.61
N THR A 125 -0.05 -17.35 37.36
CA THR A 125 0.16 -16.12 38.14
C THR A 125 0.51 -14.94 37.22
N LEU A 126 1.24 -15.16 36.13
CA LEU A 126 1.49 -14.13 35.12
C LEU A 126 0.20 -13.73 34.40
N LEU A 127 -0.72 -14.66 34.15
CA LEU A 127 -2.02 -14.34 33.52
C LEU A 127 -2.82 -13.35 34.36
N THR A 128 -2.85 -13.51 35.69
CA THR A 128 -3.53 -12.57 36.60
C THR A 128 -2.82 -11.23 36.66
N VAL A 129 -1.48 -11.23 36.76
CA VAL A 129 -0.69 -9.98 36.78
C VAL A 129 -0.83 -9.18 35.48
N ILE A 130 -0.85 -9.82 34.31
CA ILE A 130 -1.00 -9.14 33.02
C ILE A 130 -2.42 -8.59 32.84
N ASN A 131 -3.45 -9.35 33.25
CA ASN A 131 -4.84 -8.99 33.06
C ASN A 131 -5.35 -7.97 34.07
N GLU A 132 -5.18 -8.27 35.36
CA GLU A 132 -5.79 -7.53 36.46
C GLU A 132 -4.85 -6.47 37.03
N ARG A 133 -3.55 -6.53 36.68
CA ARG A 133 -2.49 -5.71 37.28
C ARG A 133 -2.47 -5.85 38.80
N THR A 134 -2.85 -7.02 39.29
CA THR A 134 -2.85 -7.38 40.71
C THR A 134 -2.13 -8.70 40.95
N PHE A 135 -1.47 -8.78 42.10
CA PHE A 135 -0.77 -9.97 42.57
C PHE A 135 -1.39 -10.41 43.90
N HIS A 136 -1.73 -11.70 44.01
CA HIS A 136 -2.27 -12.28 45.25
C HIS A 136 -1.11 -12.61 46.20
N ASN A 137 -0.90 -11.76 47.21
CA ASN A 137 0.12 -11.98 48.23
C ASN A 137 -0.53 -12.59 49.49
N GLY A 138 -0.80 -13.90 49.42
CA GLY A 138 -1.56 -14.60 50.45
C GLY A 138 -3.04 -14.24 50.39
N ILE A 139 -3.53 -13.48 51.38
CA ILE A 139 -4.92 -13.05 51.48
C ILE A 139 -5.12 -11.66 50.82
N GLU A 140 -4.05 -10.85 50.77
CA GLU A 140 -4.13 -9.48 50.27
C GLU A 140 -3.87 -9.42 48.76
N HIS A 141 -4.56 -8.49 48.10
CA HIS A 141 -4.35 -8.18 46.69
C HIS A 141 -3.46 -6.94 46.59
N GLN A 142 -2.25 -7.11 46.07
CA GLN A 142 -1.30 -6.02 45.83
C GLN A 142 -1.43 -5.54 44.38
N LYS A 143 -1.55 -4.22 44.16
CA LYS A 143 -1.50 -3.64 42.82
C LYS A 143 -0.06 -3.65 42.30
N VAL A 144 0.14 -4.12 41.07
CA VAL A 144 1.45 -4.21 40.42
C VAL A 144 1.65 -2.96 39.55
N PRO A 145 2.72 -2.16 39.76
CA PRO A 145 2.98 -0.93 39.00
C PRO A 145 3.59 -1.19 37.61
N MET A 146 3.51 -2.42 37.11
CA MET A 146 4.07 -2.82 35.82
C MET A 146 3.49 -1.95 34.71
N ARG A 147 4.36 -1.26 33.99
CA ARG A 147 4.04 -0.46 32.80
C ARG A 147 4.20 -1.31 31.56
N VAL A 148 5.35 -1.97 31.41
CA VAL A 148 5.66 -2.81 30.26
C VAL A 148 6.12 -4.20 30.68
N LEU A 149 5.62 -5.20 29.96
CA LEU A 149 6.14 -6.56 30.00
C LEU A 149 6.78 -6.86 28.66
N VAL A 150 8.08 -7.11 28.66
CA VAL A 150 8.81 -7.60 27.49
C VAL A 150 9.15 -9.06 27.73
N SER A 151 8.61 -9.94 26.89
CA SER A 151 8.95 -11.36 26.89
C SER A 151 9.79 -11.69 25.67
N ALA A 152 10.71 -12.64 25.80
CA ALA A 152 11.51 -13.13 24.69
C ALA A 152 11.47 -14.66 24.62
N SER A 153 11.58 -15.18 23.40
CA SER A 153 11.76 -16.61 23.15
C SER A 153 12.44 -16.84 21.80
N ASN A 154 13.06 -18.01 21.66
CA ASN A 154 13.62 -18.48 20.41
C ASN A 154 12.63 -19.33 19.59
N GLU A 155 11.57 -19.82 20.24
CA GLU A 155 10.53 -20.66 19.64
C GLU A 155 9.14 -20.09 19.94
N LEU A 156 8.15 -20.53 19.17
CA LEU A 156 6.73 -20.29 19.44
C LEU A 156 6.18 -21.38 20.38
N PRO A 157 5.10 -21.11 21.14
CA PRO A 157 4.51 -22.11 22.00
C PRO A 157 3.91 -23.25 21.17
N SER A 158 3.98 -24.49 21.66
CA SER A 158 3.27 -25.60 21.03
C SER A 158 1.76 -25.52 21.28
N ALA A 159 0.94 -25.94 20.31
CA ALA A 159 -0.52 -25.83 20.38
C ALA A 159 -1.14 -26.46 21.65
N ASP A 160 -0.62 -27.60 22.10
CA ASP A 160 -1.18 -28.33 23.26
C ASP A 160 -0.64 -27.88 24.63
N SER A 161 0.17 -26.81 24.69
CA SER A 161 0.90 -26.42 25.90
C SER A 161 0.09 -25.60 26.90
N GLY A 162 -1.11 -25.12 26.53
CA GLY A 162 -1.88 -24.16 27.32
C GLY A 162 -1.22 -22.76 27.41
N LEU A 163 -0.09 -22.55 26.72
CA LEU A 163 0.64 -21.28 26.65
C LEU A 163 -0.03 -20.26 25.72
N GLU A 164 -0.95 -20.71 24.87
CA GLU A 164 -1.71 -19.87 23.94
C GLU A 164 -2.45 -18.74 24.66
N ALA A 165 -2.98 -19.02 25.86
CA ALA A 165 -3.64 -18.02 26.68
C ALA A 165 -2.69 -16.87 27.06
N LEU A 166 -1.43 -17.18 27.37
CA LEU A 166 -0.42 -16.16 27.67
C LEU A 166 0.04 -15.47 26.39
N TYR A 167 0.21 -16.22 25.31
CA TYR A 167 0.62 -15.68 24.02
C TYR A 167 -0.40 -14.68 23.48
N ASP A 168 -1.70 -14.97 23.54
CA ASP A 168 -2.76 -14.04 23.12
C ASP A 168 -2.79 -12.75 23.97
N ARG A 169 -2.24 -12.79 25.18
CA ARG A 169 -2.11 -11.62 26.07
C ARG A 169 -0.91 -10.73 25.74
N MET A 170 0.00 -11.21 24.90
CA MET A 170 1.12 -10.43 24.35
C MET A 170 0.65 -9.73 23.09
N LEU A 171 0.38 -8.43 23.21
CA LEU A 171 -0.25 -7.66 22.14
C LEU A 171 0.69 -7.49 20.94
N LEU A 172 1.87 -6.92 21.18
CA LEU A 172 2.87 -6.70 20.15
C LEU A 172 3.77 -7.92 20.02
N ARG A 173 4.01 -8.35 18.80
CA ARG A 173 4.80 -9.53 18.44
C ARG A 173 5.80 -9.11 17.39
N LEU A 174 7.07 -9.10 17.77
CA LEU A 174 8.16 -8.64 16.92
C LEU A 174 9.06 -9.82 16.59
N TYR A 175 9.24 -10.07 15.29
CA TYR A 175 10.24 -11.00 14.80
C TYR A 175 11.54 -10.26 14.51
N LEU A 176 12.62 -10.70 15.14
CA LEU A 176 13.94 -10.08 15.05
C LEU A 176 14.93 -11.01 14.35
N GLU A 177 15.50 -10.53 13.25
CA GLU A 177 16.49 -11.25 12.43
C GLU A 177 17.92 -10.77 12.70
N PRO A 178 18.96 -11.60 12.56
CA PRO A 178 20.35 -11.14 12.64
C PRO A 178 20.64 -9.95 11.72
N ILE A 179 21.67 -9.17 12.04
CA ILE A 179 22.07 -8.00 11.24
C ILE A 179 22.41 -8.44 9.80
N GLN A 180 21.76 -7.83 8.82
CA GLN A 180 21.88 -8.15 7.39
C GLN A 180 22.86 -7.21 6.68
N ASP A 181 22.86 -5.91 6.97
CA ASP A 181 23.73 -4.95 6.28
C ASP A 181 25.18 -5.04 6.79
N LYS A 182 26.09 -5.18 5.84
CA LYS A 182 27.54 -5.21 6.05
C LYS A 182 28.05 -3.96 6.77
N ARG A 183 27.49 -2.78 6.49
CA ARG A 183 27.94 -1.52 7.14
C ARG A 183 27.56 -1.51 8.62
N ASN A 184 26.31 -1.84 8.91
CA ASN A 184 25.79 -1.99 10.27
C ASN A 184 26.53 -3.06 11.05
N PHE A 185 26.81 -4.21 10.42
CA PHE A 185 27.59 -5.28 11.04
C PHE A 185 29.01 -4.82 11.42
N LYS A 186 29.70 -4.10 10.52
CA LYS A 186 31.01 -3.51 10.82
C LYS A 186 30.94 -2.51 11.96
N ALA A 187 29.93 -1.63 11.98
CA ALA A 187 29.76 -0.63 13.02
C ALA A 187 29.51 -1.29 14.40
N MET A 188 28.68 -2.34 14.44
CA MET A 188 28.46 -3.15 15.64
C MET A 188 29.75 -3.76 16.19
N LEU A 189 30.59 -4.34 15.32
CA LEU A 189 31.84 -4.99 15.75
C LEU A 189 32.88 -4.01 16.32
N ILE A 190 32.88 -2.76 15.86
CA ILE A 190 33.85 -1.73 16.29
C ILE A 190 33.35 -0.98 17.55
N GLN A 191 32.06 -1.08 17.85
CA GLN A 191 31.42 -0.34 18.92
C GLN A 191 31.97 -0.74 20.31
N LYS A 192 32.29 0.28 21.12
CA LYS A 192 32.65 0.10 22.53
C LYS A 192 31.39 -0.09 23.38
N PRO A 193 31.48 -0.77 24.55
CA PRO A 193 30.34 -0.90 25.46
C PRO A 193 29.78 0.49 25.80
N LEU A 194 28.49 0.67 25.51
CA LEU A 194 27.76 1.92 25.74
C LEU A 194 27.08 1.88 27.10
N CYS A 195 27.48 2.78 28.00
CA CYS A 195 26.63 3.19 29.11
C CYS A 195 25.81 4.37 28.62
N ILE A 196 24.53 4.13 28.35
CA ILE A 196 23.59 5.19 28.03
C ILE A 196 22.90 5.58 29.33
N ASN A 197 22.88 6.88 29.60
CA ASN A 197 22.10 7.45 30.70
C ASN A 197 21.14 8.45 30.06
N THR A 198 19.86 8.08 29.97
CA THR A 198 18.82 8.99 29.51
C THR A 198 18.78 10.24 30.40
N PRO A 199 18.90 11.46 29.83
CA PRO A 199 18.76 12.69 30.59
C PRO A 199 17.44 12.70 31.36
N LYS A 200 17.45 13.20 32.60
CA LYS A 200 16.23 13.28 33.41
C LYS A 200 15.10 14.04 32.70
N SER A 201 15.43 15.05 31.88
CA SER A 201 14.47 15.82 31.10
C SER A 201 13.74 15.01 30.01
N MET A 202 14.28 13.86 29.59
CA MET A 202 13.65 12.98 28.59
C MET A 202 12.82 11.87 29.24
N LYS A 203 13.11 11.53 30.51
CA LYS A 203 12.41 10.47 31.25
C LYS A 203 10.97 10.85 31.50
N VAL A 204 10.09 9.85 31.52
CA VAL A 204 8.65 9.99 31.74
C VAL A 204 8.36 9.83 33.23
N SER A 205 7.76 10.86 33.82
CA SER A 205 7.32 10.83 35.21
C SER A 205 6.04 10.00 35.40
N ASN A 206 5.70 9.66 36.65
CA ASN A 206 4.50 8.88 36.95
C ASN A 206 3.23 9.64 36.63
N GLU A 207 3.22 10.95 36.93
CA GLU A 207 2.08 11.85 36.66
C GLU A 207 1.84 11.98 35.16
N GLU A 208 2.91 12.15 34.36
CA GLU A 208 2.81 12.17 32.90
C GLU A 208 2.25 10.86 32.34
N PHE A 209 2.74 9.71 32.85
CA PHE A 209 2.28 8.41 32.39
C PHE A 209 0.79 8.20 32.65
N GLU A 210 0.32 8.52 33.86
CA GLU A 210 -1.10 8.40 34.22
C GLU A 210 -1.99 9.34 33.40
N LEU A 211 -1.55 10.59 33.19
CA LEU A 211 -2.22 11.55 32.31
C LEU A 211 -2.38 10.98 30.89
N TRP A 212 -1.30 10.46 30.31
CA TRP A 212 -1.33 9.88 28.96
C TRP A 212 -2.26 8.67 28.88
N GLN A 213 -2.34 7.82 29.91
CA GLN A 213 -3.29 6.70 29.91
C GLN A 213 -4.75 7.16 29.79
N HIS A 214 -5.08 8.33 30.34
CA HIS A 214 -6.41 8.92 30.22
C HIS A 214 -6.61 9.56 28.84
N GLU A 215 -5.66 10.38 28.38
CA GLU A 215 -5.77 11.07 27.09
C GLU A 215 -5.79 10.12 25.89
N ILE A 216 -5.07 9.00 25.94
CA ILE A 216 -5.10 7.96 24.90
C ILE A 216 -6.52 7.41 24.70
N ASN A 217 -7.33 7.28 25.76
CA ASN A 217 -8.69 6.75 25.62
C ASN A 217 -9.66 7.76 24.96
N GLU A 218 -9.33 9.04 24.96
CA GLU A 218 -10.15 10.12 24.36
C GLU A 218 -9.91 10.27 22.86
N VAL A 219 -8.85 9.65 22.32
CA VAL A 219 -8.52 9.67 20.88
C VAL A 219 -9.63 8.98 20.09
N ARG A 220 -10.14 9.69 19.09
CA ARG A 220 -11.27 9.23 18.28
C ARG A 220 -10.83 8.27 17.19
N LEU A 221 -11.71 7.33 16.87
CA LEU A 221 -11.60 6.52 15.66
C LEU A 221 -12.50 7.14 14.59
N SER A 222 -11.92 7.46 13.43
CA SER A 222 -12.70 7.87 12.27
C SER A 222 -13.52 6.70 11.72
N GLU A 223 -14.72 6.98 11.21
CA GLU A 223 -15.56 5.95 10.57
C GLU A 223 -14.83 5.27 9.41
N HIS A 224 -14.05 6.04 8.65
CA HIS A 224 -13.22 5.52 7.56
C HIS A 224 -12.19 4.48 8.04
N CYS A 225 -11.47 4.77 9.12
CA CYS A 225 -10.53 3.79 9.70
C CYS A 225 -11.25 2.56 10.27
N PHE A 226 -12.46 2.73 10.82
CA PHE A 226 -13.26 1.60 11.28
C PHE A 226 -13.63 0.65 10.13
N GLU A 227 -14.11 1.20 9.00
CA GLU A 227 -14.43 0.40 7.81
C GLU A 227 -13.21 -0.37 7.31
N ILE A 228 -12.02 0.25 7.26
CA ILE A 228 -10.78 -0.44 6.86
C ILE A 228 -10.45 -1.58 7.83
N ILE A 229 -10.56 -1.37 9.15
CA ILE A 229 -10.32 -2.41 10.15
C ILE A 229 -11.30 -3.58 9.96
N TYR A 230 -12.58 -3.26 9.72
CA TYR A 230 -13.62 -4.27 9.53
C TYR A 230 -13.42 -5.06 8.23
N GLU A 231 -13.06 -4.41 7.14
CA GLU A 231 -12.67 -5.06 5.89
C GLU A 231 -11.45 -5.97 6.08
N LEU A 232 -10.44 -5.55 6.84
CA LEU A 232 -9.28 -6.38 7.15
C LEU A 232 -9.70 -7.64 7.92
N LYS A 233 -10.61 -7.49 8.90
CA LYS A 233 -11.21 -8.63 9.62
C LYS A 233 -11.93 -9.58 8.65
N LEU A 234 -12.79 -9.05 7.77
CA LEU A 234 -13.52 -9.86 6.79
C LEU A 234 -12.57 -10.55 5.79
N PHE A 235 -11.52 -9.88 5.35
CA PHE A 235 -10.51 -10.45 4.45
C PHE A 235 -9.82 -11.66 5.09
N LEU A 236 -9.43 -11.56 6.37
CA LEU A 236 -8.84 -12.68 7.11
C LEU A 236 -9.84 -13.83 7.30
N GLU A 237 -11.09 -13.54 7.64
CA GLU A 237 -12.16 -14.55 7.80
C GLU A 237 -12.49 -15.27 6.48
N GLN A 238 -12.58 -14.53 5.38
CA GLN A 238 -12.83 -15.09 4.05
C GLN A 238 -11.69 -15.99 3.60
N ARG A 239 -10.44 -15.56 3.81
CA ARG A 239 -9.25 -16.36 3.48
C ARG A 239 -9.22 -17.69 4.24
N ASN A 240 -9.62 -17.67 5.52
CA ASN A 240 -9.74 -18.91 6.31
C ASN A 240 -10.84 -19.85 5.79
N THR A 241 -11.85 -19.31 5.10
CA THR A 241 -13.00 -20.08 4.60
C THR A 241 -12.80 -20.57 3.16
N SER A 242 -11.94 -19.92 2.37
CA SER A 242 -11.80 -20.15 0.93
C SER A 242 -11.11 -21.46 0.51
N GLY A 243 -10.79 -22.36 1.44
CA GLY A 243 -10.45 -23.76 1.11
C GLY A 243 -9.18 -23.99 0.31
N GLU A 244 -8.37 -22.96 0.06
CA GLU A 244 -6.96 -23.15 -0.28
C GLU A 244 -6.29 -23.89 0.88
N MET A 245 -5.39 -24.84 0.61
CA MET A 245 -4.71 -25.64 1.64
C MET A 245 -3.77 -24.76 2.47
N ILE A 246 -4.34 -23.94 3.34
CA ILE A 246 -3.62 -23.16 4.34
C ILE A 246 -3.41 -24.10 5.53
N ALA A 247 -2.15 -24.23 5.99
CA ALA A 247 -1.78 -25.16 7.04
C ALA A 247 -2.44 -24.83 8.39
N GLU A 248 -2.71 -23.55 8.68
CA GLU A 248 -3.41 -23.09 9.88
C GLU A 248 -4.28 -21.83 9.62
N SER A 249 -5.46 -21.76 10.23
CA SER A 249 -6.36 -20.61 10.12
C SER A 249 -5.83 -19.41 10.92
N VAL A 250 -5.82 -18.22 10.33
CA VAL A 250 -5.45 -16.97 11.04
C VAL A 250 -6.64 -16.49 11.87
N TYR A 251 -6.71 -16.90 13.14
CA TYR A 251 -7.77 -16.48 14.05
C TYR A 251 -7.33 -15.30 14.93
N VAL A 252 -7.99 -14.15 14.78
CA VAL A 252 -7.78 -12.97 15.63
C VAL A 252 -8.95 -12.81 16.59
N SER A 253 -8.68 -12.85 17.89
CA SER A 253 -9.72 -12.72 18.93
C SER A 253 -10.27 -11.29 19.01
N ASP A 254 -11.56 -11.14 19.37
CA ASP A 254 -12.18 -9.81 19.62
C ASP A 254 -11.43 -9.01 20.69
N ARG A 255 -10.85 -9.73 21.66
CA ARG A 255 -9.98 -9.16 22.68
C ARG A 255 -8.76 -8.48 22.06
N ARG A 256 -8.12 -9.13 21.10
CA ARG A 256 -6.94 -8.58 20.44
C ARG A 256 -7.32 -7.34 19.66
N TRP A 257 -8.40 -7.37 18.89
CA TRP A 257 -8.93 -6.18 18.20
C TRP A 257 -9.10 -5.00 19.16
N LYS A 258 -9.75 -5.22 20.32
CA LYS A 258 -9.94 -4.19 21.34
C LYS A 258 -8.63 -3.65 21.92
N LYS A 259 -7.62 -4.51 22.12
CA LYS A 259 -6.30 -4.08 22.62
C LYS A 259 -5.49 -3.35 21.55
N SER A 260 -5.52 -3.83 20.31
CA SER A 260 -4.88 -3.17 19.18
C SER A 260 -5.43 -1.76 18.99
N MET A 261 -6.73 -1.55 19.21
CA MET A 261 -7.32 -0.21 19.21
C MET A 261 -6.66 0.77 20.18
N ARG A 262 -6.36 0.33 21.41
CA ARG A 262 -5.64 1.16 22.40
C ARG A 262 -4.25 1.56 21.89
N LEU A 263 -3.58 0.64 21.21
CA LEU A 263 -2.25 0.89 20.64
C LEU A 263 -2.31 1.86 19.44
N LEU A 264 -3.33 1.74 18.59
CA LEU A 264 -3.59 2.69 17.49
C LEU A 264 -3.89 4.10 18.01
N GLN A 265 -4.70 4.20 19.06
CA GLN A 265 -4.97 5.46 19.74
C GLN A 265 -3.70 6.07 20.34
N ALA A 266 -2.85 5.25 20.97
CA ALA A 266 -1.56 5.69 21.49
C ALA A 266 -0.64 6.19 20.36
N CYS A 267 -0.62 5.50 19.22
CA CYS A 267 0.16 5.88 18.04
C CYS A 267 -0.27 7.28 17.55
N ALA A 268 -1.57 7.51 17.37
CA ALA A 268 -2.10 8.81 16.99
C ALA A 268 -1.77 9.91 18.03
N TYR A 269 -1.93 9.60 19.31
CA TYR A 269 -1.67 10.52 20.42
C TYR A 269 -0.20 10.99 20.46
N PHE A 270 0.76 10.07 20.39
CA PHE A 270 2.19 10.39 20.42
C PHE A 270 2.69 11.05 19.13
N ASN A 271 1.98 10.90 18.01
CA ASN A 271 2.17 11.70 16.80
C ASN A 271 1.46 13.07 16.88
N GLY A 272 0.84 13.41 18.01
CA GLY A 272 0.21 14.70 18.27
C GLY A 272 -1.20 14.88 17.72
N ARG A 273 -1.87 13.78 17.34
CA ARG A 273 -3.21 13.77 16.73
C ARG A 273 -4.30 13.37 17.73
N ASP A 274 -5.52 13.87 17.52
CA ASP A 274 -6.74 13.50 18.28
C ASP A 274 -7.55 12.37 17.64
N GLU A 275 -7.14 11.94 16.45
CA GLU A 275 -7.88 11.01 15.64
C GLU A 275 -6.93 10.00 15.01
N VAL A 276 -7.35 8.73 15.02
CA VAL A 276 -6.63 7.63 14.36
C VAL A 276 -6.74 7.81 12.86
N THR A 277 -5.59 7.69 12.19
CA THR A 277 -5.46 7.79 10.73
C THR A 277 -5.08 6.45 10.12
N GLU A 278 -5.19 6.35 8.80
CA GLU A 278 -4.81 5.16 8.04
C GLU A 278 -3.37 4.71 8.30
N THR A 279 -2.43 5.66 8.51
CA THR A 279 -1.03 5.33 8.82
C THR A 279 -0.88 4.53 10.10
N ASP A 280 -1.73 4.77 11.10
CA ASP A 280 -1.64 4.07 12.38
C ASP A 280 -2.00 2.58 12.23
N LEU A 281 -2.89 2.25 11.27
CA LEU A 281 -3.35 0.89 11.01
C LEU A 281 -2.20 -0.06 10.64
N PHE A 282 -1.07 0.45 10.15
CA PHE A 282 0.11 -0.36 9.86
C PHE A 282 0.71 -1.03 11.09
N VAL A 283 0.50 -0.49 12.30
CA VAL A 283 0.93 -1.12 13.55
C VAL A 283 0.23 -2.47 13.77
N LEU A 284 -0.96 -2.69 13.17
CA LEU A 284 -1.69 -3.95 13.28
C LEU A 284 -0.90 -5.14 12.74
N LYS A 285 0.00 -4.94 11.77
CA LYS A 285 0.82 -6.01 11.19
C LYS A 285 1.63 -6.75 12.25
N ASP A 286 2.06 -6.04 13.30
CA ASP A 286 2.87 -6.56 14.40
C ASP A 286 2.01 -7.05 15.59
N CYS A 287 0.68 -6.91 15.51
CA CYS A 287 -0.25 -7.36 16.54
C CYS A 287 -0.99 -8.65 16.17
N ILE A 288 -1.46 -8.74 14.93
CA ILE A 288 -2.50 -9.72 14.57
C ILE A 288 -1.95 -11.10 14.15
N TRP A 289 -0.65 -11.25 13.91
CA TRP A 289 -0.04 -12.53 13.51
C TRP A 289 0.22 -13.47 14.69
N HIS A 290 0.22 -14.78 14.45
CA HIS A 290 0.42 -15.82 15.48
C HIS A 290 1.63 -16.71 15.26
N ASP A 291 1.96 -16.95 14.02
CA ASP A 291 3.01 -17.82 13.55
C ASP A 291 3.69 -17.15 12.34
N LEU A 292 4.81 -17.72 11.88
CA LEU A 292 5.56 -17.11 10.79
C LEU A 292 4.79 -17.13 9.45
N GLU A 293 3.94 -18.13 9.21
CA GLU A 293 3.13 -18.17 7.98
C GLU A 293 2.03 -17.12 8.02
N SER A 294 1.29 -17.00 9.14
CA SER A 294 0.29 -15.93 9.27
C SER A 294 0.91 -14.53 9.21
N ARG A 295 2.13 -14.36 9.74
CA ARG A 295 2.88 -13.10 9.63
C ARG A 295 3.07 -12.68 8.18
N ASP A 296 3.54 -13.58 7.33
CA ASP A 296 3.80 -13.25 5.93
C ASP A 296 2.49 -12.92 5.19
N VAL A 297 1.41 -13.66 5.49
CA VAL A 297 0.06 -13.37 4.96
C VAL A 297 -0.44 -11.99 5.39
N ILE A 298 -0.24 -11.62 6.66
CA ILE A 298 -0.68 -10.33 7.20
C ILE A 298 0.15 -9.19 6.63
N ILE A 299 1.46 -9.38 6.46
CA ILE A 299 2.33 -8.40 5.81
C ILE A 299 1.86 -8.20 4.37
N GLU A 300 1.66 -9.26 3.61
CA GLU A 300 1.14 -9.17 2.24
C GLU A 300 -0.22 -8.45 2.19
N ALA A 301 -1.15 -8.84 3.07
CA ALA A 301 -2.47 -8.20 3.17
C ALA A 301 -2.33 -6.71 3.44
N THR A 302 -1.51 -6.32 4.42
CA THR A 302 -1.30 -4.90 4.78
C THR A 302 -0.64 -4.10 3.66
N HIS A 303 0.28 -4.66 2.88
CA HIS A 303 0.81 -4.01 1.68
C HIS A 303 -0.25 -3.87 0.56
N GLN A 304 -1.10 -4.88 0.38
CA GLN A 304 -2.23 -4.77 -0.54
C GLN A 304 -3.23 -3.70 -0.08
N PHE A 305 -3.51 -3.60 1.22
CA PHE A 305 -4.34 -2.53 1.78
C PHE A 305 -3.67 -1.16 1.60
N ALA A 306 -2.36 -1.04 1.82
CA ALA A 306 -1.60 0.19 1.63
C ALA A 306 -1.67 0.71 0.18
N SER A 307 -1.53 -0.18 -0.80
CA SER A 307 -1.54 0.19 -2.22
C SER A 307 -2.95 0.43 -2.77
N LYS A 308 -3.97 -0.26 -2.25
CA LYS A 308 -5.32 -0.22 -2.81
C LYS A 308 -6.26 0.73 -2.07
N ARG A 309 -6.21 0.76 -0.74
CA ARG A 309 -7.22 1.44 0.09
C ARG A 309 -6.76 2.74 0.70
N PHE A 310 -5.45 2.91 0.87
CA PHE A 310 -4.91 4.13 1.46
C PHE A 310 -5.32 5.36 0.63
N CYS A 311 -5.94 6.37 1.24
CA CYS A 311 -6.50 7.57 0.60
C CYS A 311 -7.50 7.29 -0.55
N ASP A 312 -8.35 6.26 -0.42
CA ASP A 312 -9.37 5.86 -1.41
C ASP A 312 -8.83 5.55 -2.82
N GLN A 313 -7.62 5.00 -2.90
CA GLN A 313 -6.97 4.69 -4.19
C GLN A 313 -7.81 3.75 -5.07
N ASP A 314 -8.58 2.82 -4.49
CA ASP A 314 -9.46 1.90 -5.21
C ASP A 314 -10.63 2.61 -5.92
N GLU A 315 -11.20 3.64 -5.29
CA GLU A 315 -12.24 4.45 -5.94
C GLU A 315 -11.65 5.20 -7.14
N VAL A 316 -10.45 5.75 -6.98
CA VAL A 316 -9.73 6.43 -8.07
C VAL A 316 -9.42 5.44 -9.19
N ASN A 317 -8.90 4.25 -8.87
CA ASN A 317 -8.51 3.25 -9.84
C ASN A 317 -9.73 2.68 -10.60
N SER A 318 -10.82 2.41 -9.89
CA SER A 318 -12.07 1.95 -10.52
C SER A 318 -12.67 3.02 -11.43
N ALA A 319 -12.64 4.30 -11.03
CA ALA A 319 -13.06 5.42 -11.85
C ALA A 319 -12.17 5.59 -13.11
N LEU A 320 -10.84 5.54 -12.95
CA LEU A 320 -9.88 5.56 -14.06
C LEU A 320 -10.11 4.41 -15.04
N THR A 321 -10.36 3.20 -14.53
CA THR A 321 -10.66 2.02 -15.34
C THR A 321 -11.97 2.19 -16.11
N SER A 322 -13.00 2.77 -15.49
CA SER A 322 -14.27 3.09 -16.14
C SER A 322 -14.09 4.08 -17.28
N ILE A 323 -13.36 5.19 -17.03
CA ILE A 323 -13.05 6.21 -18.04
C ILE A 323 -12.25 5.61 -19.19
N LYS A 324 -11.23 4.79 -18.90
CA LYS A 324 -10.43 4.10 -19.90
C LYS A 324 -11.30 3.23 -20.82
N LYS A 325 -12.24 2.46 -20.25
CA LYS A 325 -13.17 1.64 -21.03
C LYS A 325 -14.08 2.50 -21.91
N ARG A 326 -14.62 3.59 -21.39
CA ARG A 326 -15.46 4.54 -22.16
C ARG A 326 -14.67 5.17 -23.31
N LEU A 327 -13.43 5.61 -23.07
CA LEU A 327 -12.56 6.18 -24.10
C LEU A 327 -12.24 5.16 -25.20
N ILE A 328 -11.91 3.91 -24.84
CA ILE A 328 -11.69 2.84 -25.82
C ILE A 328 -12.96 2.61 -26.64
N LYS A 329 -14.14 2.58 -26.00
CA LYS A 329 -15.42 2.42 -26.68
C LYS A 329 -15.69 3.54 -27.68
N LEU A 330 -15.50 4.79 -27.27
CA LEU A 330 -15.68 5.96 -28.16
C LEU A 330 -14.70 5.93 -29.33
N ASP A 331 -13.44 5.53 -29.10
CA ASP A 331 -12.41 5.38 -30.14
C ASP A 331 -12.81 4.28 -31.15
N THR A 332 -13.33 3.14 -30.66
CA THR A 332 -13.83 2.07 -31.53
C THR A 332 -15.08 2.47 -32.31
N GLU A 333 -16.03 3.17 -31.68
CA GLU A 333 -17.25 3.67 -32.34
C GLU A 333 -16.90 4.72 -33.40
N PHE A 334 -15.90 5.57 -33.12
CA PHE A 334 -15.32 6.51 -34.07
C PHE A 334 -14.70 5.77 -35.27
N ILE A 335 -13.83 4.79 -35.04
CA ILE A 335 -13.23 3.99 -36.11
C ILE A 335 -14.32 3.28 -36.93
N ASP A 336 -15.26 2.59 -36.30
CA ASP A 336 -16.28 1.81 -37.01
C ASP A 336 -17.22 2.64 -37.89
N ARG A 337 -17.48 3.90 -37.48
CA ARG A 337 -18.36 4.83 -38.18
C ARG A 337 -17.66 5.56 -39.33
N PHE A 338 -16.39 5.93 -39.16
CA PHE A 338 -15.65 6.68 -40.17
C PHE A 338 -14.76 5.81 -41.07
N ALA A 339 -14.40 4.58 -40.65
CA ALA A 339 -13.55 3.70 -41.43
C ALA A 339 -14.20 3.35 -42.76
N THR A 340 -13.40 3.48 -43.82
CA THR A 340 -13.89 3.18 -45.17
C THR A 340 -14.05 1.69 -45.34
N ARG A 341 -15.29 1.27 -45.58
CA ARG A 341 -15.66 -0.11 -45.91
C ARG A 341 -15.55 -0.31 -47.41
N LEU A 342 -14.82 -1.33 -47.84
CA LEU A 342 -14.72 -1.71 -49.25
C LEU A 342 -15.77 -2.76 -49.59
N THR A 343 -16.42 -2.60 -50.74
CA THR A 343 -17.32 -3.62 -51.26
C THR A 343 -16.51 -4.82 -51.74
N ALA A 344 -16.94 -6.03 -51.37
CA ALA A 344 -16.27 -7.27 -51.74
C ALA A 344 -17.13 -8.08 -52.72
N ASP A 345 -16.61 -8.26 -53.94
CA ASP A 345 -17.23 -9.12 -54.96
C ASP A 345 -16.50 -10.46 -55.02
N VAL A 346 -17.25 -11.56 -55.00
CA VAL A 346 -16.69 -12.91 -55.22
C VAL A 346 -16.69 -13.20 -56.71
N LEU A 347 -15.50 -13.23 -57.32
CA LEU A 347 -15.35 -13.58 -58.73
C LEU A 347 -14.45 -14.82 -58.86
N LEU A 348 -15.00 -15.91 -59.40
CA LEU A 348 -14.24 -17.14 -59.72
C LEU A 348 -13.30 -17.58 -58.58
N THR A 349 -13.87 -17.76 -57.38
CA THR A 349 -13.21 -18.15 -56.11
C THR A 349 -12.25 -17.15 -55.45
N LYS A 350 -12.06 -15.94 -56.01
CA LYS A 350 -11.24 -14.88 -55.39
C LYS A 350 -12.10 -13.68 -54.99
N LEU A 351 -11.98 -13.26 -53.73
CA LEU A 351 -12.53 -12.00 -53.23
C LEU A 351 -11.81 -10.83 -53.89
N ARG A 352 -12.57 -9.87 -54.43
CA ARG A 352 -12.05 -8.62 -54.96
C ARG A 352 -12.68 -7.44 -54.23
N TYR A 353 -11.83 -6.57 -53.70
CA TYR A 353 -12.27 -5.37 -53.01
C TYR A 353 -12.37 -4.18 -53.98
N LYS A 354 -13.40 -3.35 -53.78
CA LYS A 354 -13.65 -2.16 -54.57
C LYS A 354 -14.05 -0.99 -53.66
N LEU A 355 -13.48 0.18 -53.94
CA LEU A 355 -13.91 1.45 -53.38
C LEU A 355 -15.01 2.03 -54.28
N ASP A 356 -16.11 2.52 -53.69
CA ASP A 356 -17.22 3.11 -54.45
C ASP A 356 -16.87 4.52 -54.92
N ARG A 357 -16.64 4.65 -56.22
CA ARG A 357 -16.09 5.87 -56.84
C ARG A 357 -17.04 7.07 -56.85
N GLU A 358 -18.34 6.83 -56.74
CA GLU A 358 -19.38 7.86 -56.86
C GLU A 358 -19.37 8.85 -55.69
N PHE A 359 -18.84 8.41 -54.55
CA PHE A 359 -18.86 9.17 -53.30
C PHE A 359 -17.50 9.78 -52.95
N VAL A 360 -16.42 9.41 -53.65
CA VAL A 360 -15.05 9.81 -53.29
C VAL A 360 -14.70 11.16 -53.88
N ARG A 361 -14.34 12.12 -53.02
CA ARG A 361 -13.85 13.43 -53.48
C ARG A 361 -12.41 13.32 -53.97
N THR A 362 -12.15 13.92 -55.14
CA THR A 362 -10.79 14.05 -55.68
C THR A 362 -10.32 15.49 -55.56
N SER A 363 -9.06 15.66 -55.18
CA SER A 363 -8.39 16.94 -55.01
C SER A 363 -7.15 17.01 -55.90
N SER A 364 -6.70 18.23 -56.20
CA SER A 364 -5.41 18.45 -56.86
C SER A 364 -4.40 18.95 -55.85
N LEU A 365 -3.30 18.22 -55.66
CA LEU A 365 -2.16 18.64 -54.84
C LEU A 365 -0.96 18.88 -55.77
N ASN A 366 -0.30 20.04 -55.63
CA ASN A 366 0.92 20.37 -56.40
C ASN A 366 0.79 20.23 -57.93
N GLY A 367 -0.39 20.47 -58.50
CA GLY A 367 -0.66 20.38 -59.94
C GLY A 367 -1.00 18.97 -60.46
N ILE A 368 -1.05 17.95 -59.59
CA ILE A 368 -1.47 16.59 -59.94
C ILE A 368 -2.97 16.44 -59.69
N PRO A 369 -3.81 16.28 -60.73
CA PRO A 369 -5.25 16.06 -60.56
C PRO A 369 -5.57 14.61 -60.19
N GLY A 370 -6.75 14.38 -59.59
CA GLY A 370 -7.27 13.02 -59.34
C GLY A 370 -6.74 12.32 -58.09
N LEU A 371 -6.22 13.07 -57.12
CA LEU A 371 -5.75 12.53 -55.84
C LEU A 371 -6.91 12.39 -54.84
N CYS A 372 -7.07 11.19 -54.30
CA CYS A 372 -7.95 10.90 -53.19
C CYS A 372 -7.27 11.26 -51.87
N LYS A 373 -7.94 12.04 -51.01
CA LYS A 373 -7.45 12.39 -49.67
C LYS A 373 -8.01 11.39 -48.66
N ILE A 374 -7.11 10.75 -47.92
CA ILE A 374 -7.36 9.67 -46.97
C ILE A 374 -6.89 10.14 -45.58
N ALA A 375 -7.79 10.28 -44.63
CA ALA A 375 -7.50 10.63 -43.24
C ALA A 375 -7.14 9.39 -42.42
N LEU A 376 -6.16 9.50 -41.53
CA LEU A 376 -5.87 8.44 -40.55
C LEU A 376 -6.84 8.55 -39.38
N LEU A 377 -7.45 7.42 -39.00
CA LEU A 377 -8.40 7.34 -37.88
C LEU A 377 -7.75 6.87 -36.58
N GLY A 378 -6.65 6.11 -36.66
CA GLY A 378 -5.89 5.68 -35.47
C GLY A 378 -4.88 6.74 -35.00
N GLU A 379 -4.08 6.38 -33.99
CA GLU A 379 -3.01 7.25 -33.48
C GLU A 379 -2.06 7.68 -34.61
N TYR A 380 -1.77 8.98 -34.68
CA TYR A 380 -0.87 9.52 -35.69
C TYR A 380 0.53 8.98 -35.48
N ASP A 381 1.08 8.40 -36.54
CA ASP A 381 2.39 7.75 -36.50
C ASP A 381 3.21 8.10 -37.75
N VAL A 382 4.49 7.80 -37.68
CA VAL A 382 5.44 7.99 -38.77
C VAL A 382 5.27 6.85 -39.78
N LEU A 383 4.90 7.20 -41.01
CA LEU A 383 4.70 6.24 -42.10
C LEU A 383 5.98 5.94 -42.88
N GLU A 384 7.03 6.75 -42.74
CA GLU A 384 8.28 6.63 -43.50
C GLU A 384 9.53 6.60 -42.60
N GLN A 385 10.43 5.67 -42.90
CA GLN A 385 11.71 5.53 -42.20
C GLN A 385 12.59 6.79 -42.38
N GLY A 386 12.79 7.56 -41.30
CA GLY A 386 13.67 8.74 -41.29
C GLY A 386 12.95 10.10 -41.27
N SER A 387 11.63 10.12 -41.37
CA SER A 387 10.83 11.32 -41.13
C SER A 387 10.55 11.51 -39.63
N LYS A 388 10.45 12.76 -39.17
CA LYS A 388 10.10 13.11 -37.78
C LYS A 388 8.64 13.51 -37.60
N GLU A 389 7.89 13.61 -38.69
CA GLU A 389 6.51 14.11 -38.68
C GLU A 389 5.51 12.96 -38.72
N THR A 390 4.49 13.06 -37.87
CA THR A 390 3.37 12.11 -37.82
C THR A 390 2.36 12.40 -38.94
N ALA A 391 1.86 11.36 -39.60
CA ALA A 391 0.89 11.49 -40.66
C ALA A 391 -0.54 11.72 -40.11
N LYS A 392 -1.21 12.79 -40.55
CA LYS A 392 -2.64 13.04 -40.26
C LYS A 392 -3.54 12.62 -41.41
N TRP A 393 -3.09 12.86 -42.64
CA TRP A 393 -3.75 12.42 -43.87
C TRP A 393 -2.73 12.07 -44.94
N VAL A 394 -3.20 11.40 -45.98
CA VAL A 394 -2.42 10.97 -47.13
C VAL A 394 -3.19 11.28 -48.41
N HIS A 395 -2.48 11.67 -49.46
CA HIS A 395 -3.02 11.81 -50.80
C HIS A 395 -2.52 10.68 -51.71
N VAL A 396 -3.44 9.94 -52.34
CA VAL A 396 -3.12 8.82 -53.25
C VAL A 396 -3.88 8.95 -54.56
N GLY A 397 -3.25 8.63 -55.69
CA GLY A 397 -3.91 8.60 -56.99
C GLY A 397 -5.05 7.58 -57.03
N LEU A 398 -6.28 8.03 -57.29
CA LEU A 398 -7.49 7.20 -57.18
C LEU A 398 -7.48 6.00 -58.14
N ASP A 399 -7.04 6.19 -59.39
CA ASP A 399 -7.03 5.13 -60.39
C ASP A 399 -5.98 4.05 -60.13
N ASP A 400 -4.79 4.45 -59.68
CA ASP A 400 -3.71 3.52 -59.35
C ASP A 400 -4.03 2.75 -58.07
N PHE A 401 -4.58 3.43 -57.07
CA PHE A 401 -5.05 2.80 -55.83
C PHE A 401 -6.12 1.74 -56.10
N GLN A 402 -7.16 2.06 -56.90
CA GLN A 402 -8.24 1.13 -57.23
C GLN A 402 -7.76 -0.12 -57.97
N LYS A 403 -6.78 0.02 -58.87
CA LYS A 403 -6.24 -1.13 -59.62
C LYS A 403 -5.55 -2.12 -58.68
N GLN A 404 -4.83 -1.61 -57.69
CA GLN A 404 -3.97 -2.44 -56.85
C GLN A 404 -4.70 -3.01 -55.63
N ILE A 405 -5.64 -2.27 -55.00
CA ILE A 405 -6.35 -2.72 -53.78
C ILE A 405 -7.25 -3.95 -54.00
N ARG A 406 -7.57 -4.30 -55.26
CA ARG A 406 -8.39 -5.47 -55.63
C ARG A 406 -7.91 -6.81 -55.02
N ARG A 407 -6.63 -6.89 -54.67
CA ARG A 407 -6.00 -8.10 -54.08
C ARG A 407 -6.09 -8.17 -52.56
N GLY A 408 -6.62 -7.14 -51.90
CA GLY A 408 -6.72 -7.05 -50.43
C GLY A 408 -5.50 -6.39 -49.75
N SER A 409 -4.39 -6.24 -50.47
CA SER A 409 -3.26 -5.41 -50.06
C SER A 409 -2.67 -4.68 -51.27
N CYS A 410 -2.17 -3.46 -51.07
CA CYS A 410 -1.52 -2.69 -52.13
C CYS A 410 -0.40 -1.79 -51.60
N LEU A 411 0.62 -1.60 -52.44
CA LEU A 411 1.74 -0.70 -52.18
C LEU A 411 1.70 0.43 -53.22
N VAL A 412 1.29 1.62 -52.79
CA VAL A 412 1.02 2.75 -53.68
C VAL A 412 1.87 3.95 -53.28
N LYS A 413 2.35 4.71 -54.27
CA LYS A 413 2.98 6.00 -54.02
C LYS A 413 1.93 7.04 -53.66
N GLY A 414 2.15 7.73 -52.55
CA GLY A 414 1.29 8.82 -52.09
C GLY A 414 2.08 9.94 -51.44
N TYR A 415 1.40 11.02 -51.13
CA TYR A 415 1.97 12.15 -50.40
C TYR A 415 1.43 12.13 -48.97
N VAL A 416 2.31 12.29 -47.98
CA VAL A 416 1.91 12.38 -46.57
C VAL A 416 1.68 13.85 -46.21
N ASN A 417 0.57 14.14 -45.55
CA ASN A 417 0.11 15.50 -45.27
C ASN A 417 0.07 16.33 -46.57
N ASP A 418 0.71 17.51 -46.60
CA ASP A 418 0.77 18.38 -47.80
C ASP A 418 2.19 18.46 -48.41
N HIS A 419 3.05 17.48 -48.10
CA HIS A 419 4.43 17.45 -48.58
C HIS A 419 4.55 17.14 -50.07
N ARG A 420 5.66 17.58 -50.67
CA ARG A 420 5.95 17.37 -52.10
C ARG A 420 6.64 16.05 -52.43
N ASN A 421 7.18 15.35 -51.43
CA ASN A 421 7.89 14.10 -51.63
C ASN A 421 6.92 12.92 -51.64
N ASP A 422 7.08 12.01 -52.59
CA ASP A 422 6.28 10.80 -52.72
C ASP A 422 6.84 9.68 -51.85
N VAL A 423 5.98 9.07 -51.03
CA VAL A 423 6.29 7.99 -50.11
C VAL A 423 5.55 6.73 -50.55
N TRP A 424 6.20 5.57 -50.40
CA TRP A 424 5.54 4.29 -50.60
C TRP A 424 4.69 3.93 -49.38
N LEU A 425 3.39 3.77 -49.59
CA LEU A 425 2.42 3.48 -48.52
C LEU A 425 1.79 2.13 -48.75
N ASN A 426 1.80 1.31 -47.70
CA ASN A 426 1.24 -0.04 -47.73
C ASN A 426 -0.16 -0.03 -47.14
N PHE A 427 -1.16 -0.39 -47.94
CA PHE A 427 -2.53 -0.50 -47.53
C PHE A 427 -2.98 -1.95 -47.49
N SER A 428 -3.84 -2.27 -46.54
CA SER A 428 -4.45 -3.59 -46.38
C SER A 428 -5.92 -3.47 -46.01
N VAL A 429 -6.66 -4.56 -46.20
CA VAL A 429 -8.07 -4.67 -45.81
C VAL A 429 -8.20 -5.65 -44.66
N ASP A 430 -8.88 -5.24 -43.60
CA ASP A 430 -9.10 -6.08 -42.41
C ASP A 430 -10.29 -7.05 -42.59
N ALA A 431 -10.50 -7.95 -41.63
CA ALA A 431 -11.61 -8.91 -41.59
C ALA A 431 -13.00 -8.24 -41.68
N ASN A 432 -13.12 -7.01 -41.16
CA ASN A 432 -14.35 -6.20 -41.23
C ASN A 432 -14.48 -5.39 -42.53
N GLN A 433 -13.64 -5.66 -43.54
CA GLN A 433 -13.58 -4.94 -44.82
C GLN A 433 -13.18 -3.46 -44.71
N HIS A 434 -12.61 -3.06 -43.57
CA HIS A 434 -12.08 -1.71 -43.36
C HIS A 434 -10.72 -1.55 -44.04
N LEU A 435 -10.53 -0.41 -44.70
CA LEU A 435 -9.24 -0.01 -45.25
C LEU A 435 -8.29 0.43 -44.12
N GLN A 436 -7.05 -0.05 -44.17
CA GLN A 436 -5.98 0.26 -43.22
C GLN A 436 -4.71 0.64 -43.96
N VAL A 437 -3.89 1.51 -43.36
CA VAL A 437 -2.51 1.82 -43.79
C VAL A 437 -1.54 1.29 -42.74
N GLN A 438 -0.42 0.71 -43.17
CA GLN A 438 0.62 0.24 -42.26
C GLN A 438 1.67 1.33 -42.02
N ASN A 439 2.06 1.51 -40.78
CA ASN A 439 3.21 2.35 -40.43
C ASN A 439 4.55 1.63 -40.69
N PHE A 440 5.66 2.30 -40.43
CA PHE A 440 7.01 1.70 -40.57
C PHE A 440 7.23 0.46 -39.67
N ALA A 441 6.55 0.37 -38.52
CA ALA A 441 6.61 -0.77 -37.62
C ALA A 441 5.62 -1.91 -37.99
N ASN A 442 4.99 -1.86 -39.17
CA ASN A 442 3.95 -2.77 -39.64
C ASN A 442 2.68 -2.84 -38.76
N LYS A 443 2.43 -1.83 -37.93
CA LYS A 443 1.16 -1.64 -37.20
C LYS A 443 0.13 -1.08 -38.19
N SER A 444 -1.02 -1.75 -38.29
CA SER A 444 -2.14 -1.30 -39.11
C SER A 444 -2.89 -0.15 -38.44
N ILE A 445 -3.17 0.90 -39.20
CA ILE A 445 -3.92 2.08 -38.78
C ILE A 445 -5.16 2.20 -39.67
N PRO A 446 -6.38 2.22 -39.11
CA PRO A 446 -7.60 2.40 -39.89
C PRO A 446 -7.66 3.77 -40.54
N VAL A 447 -8.26 3.86 -41.73
CA VAL A 447 -8.33 5.09 -42.51
C VAL A 447 -9.74 5.41 -43.03
N ALA A 448 -10.00 6.70 -43.23
CA ALA A 448 -11.22 7.22 -43.83
C ALA A 448 -10.91 7.96 -45.13
N VAL A 449 -11.57 7.57 -46.21
CA VAL A 449 -11.61 8.30 -47.48
C VAL A 449 -12.64 9.41 -47.36
N ILE A 450 -12.28 10.63 -47.77
CA ILE A 450 -13.18 11.79 -47.69
C ILE A 450 -14.28 11.66 -48.76
N VAL A 451 -15.53 11.80 -48.31
CA VAL A 451 -16.76 11.62 -49.11
C VAL A 451 -17.59 12.90 -49.13
N SER A 452 -18.38 13.10 -50.20
CA SER A 452 -19.08 14.36 -50.48
C SER A 452 -20.24 14.72 -49.56
N ASP A 453 -20.85 13.76 -48.87
CA ASP A 453 -22.24 13.90 -48.39
C ASP A 453 -22.49 13.29 -46.99
N ALA A 454 -21.56 13.50 -46.05
CA ALA A 454 -21.75 13.08 -44.68
C ALA A 454 -22.21 14.26 -43.81
N ALA A 455 -23.51 14.36 -43.55
CA ALA A 455 -24.01 15.17 -42.45
C ALA A 455 -23.51 14.56 -41.14
N LEU A 456 -22.54 15.22 -40.51
CA LEU A 456 -21.80 14.70 -39.38
C LEU A 456 -22.32 15.29 -38.08
N ASN A 457 -23.16 14.54 -37.36
CA ASN A 457 -23.55 14.91 -36.00
C ASN A 457 -22.45 14.46 -35.02
N ILE A 458 -21.31 15.17 -35.04
CA ILE A 458 -20.12 14.89 -34.21
C ILE A 458 -20.32 15.36 -32.77
N ASP A 459 -21.09 16.45 -32.60
CA ASP A 459 -21.31 17.11 -31.32
C ASP A 459 -21.99 16.18 -30.30
N GLU A 460 -23.13 15.59 -30.65
CA GLU A 460 -23.91 14.72 -29.73
C GLU A 460 -23.23 13.36 -29.48
N ASN A 461 -22.55 12.80 -30.48
CA ASN A 461 -22.05 11.42 -30.41
C ASN A 461 -20.65 11.31 -29.78
N TRP A 462 -19.81 12.34 -29.88
CA TRP A 462 -18.43 12.28 -29.34
C TRP A 462 -18.05 13.48 -28.49
N LEU A 463 -18.38 14.72 -28.90
CA LEU A 463 -17.92 15.91 -28.15
C LEU A 463 -18.62 16.06 -26.79
N GLN A 464 -19.92 15.80 -26.70
CA GLN A 464 -20.64 15.76 -25.42
C GLN A 464 -20.10 14.67 -24.46
N PRO A 465 -20.00 13.39 -24.86
CA PRO A 465 -19.38 12.36 -24.02
C PRO A 465 -17.93 12.67 -23.62
N LEU A 466 -17.14 13.29 -24.50
CA LEU A 466 -15.79 13.71 -24.18
C LEU A 466 -15.79 14.83 -23.13
N ALA A 467 -16.69 15.81 -23.22
CA ALA A 467 -16.81 16.88 -22.23
C ALA A 467 -17.20 16.33 -20.85
N GLU A 468 -18.10 15.35 -20.78
CA GLU A 468 -18.42 14.64 -19.53
C GLU A 468 -17.17 13.96 -18.94
N ILE A 469 -16.38 13.28 -19.79
CA ILE A 469 -15.13 12.66 -19.37
C ILE A 469 -14.11 13.70 -18.88
N ASP A 470 -14.08 14.93 -19.42
CA ASP A 470 -13.22 16.00 -18.88
C ASP A 470 -13.61 16.40 -17.46
N ASN A 471 -14.90 16.53 -17.20
CA ASN A 471 -15.40 16.87 -15.87
C ASN A 471 -15.06 15.77 -14.85
N GLU A 472 -15.13 14.50 -15.26
CA GLU A 472 -14.72 13.38 -14.41
C GLU A 472 -13.21 13.34 -14.18
N ILE A 473 -12.40 13.51 -15.24
CA ILE A 473 -10.93 13.56 -15.14
C ILE A 473 -10.48 14.68 -14.20
N THR A 474 -11.09 15.87 -14.30
CA THR A 474 -10.76 17.02 -13.44
C THR A 474 -11.16 16.75 -11.98
N ALA A 475 -12.33 16.18 -11.74
CA ALA A 475 -12.75 15.77 -10.40
C ALA A 475 -11.78 14.72 -9.78
N ILE A 476 -11.36 13.73 -10.57
CA ILE A 476 -10.38 12.72 -10.12
C ILE A 476 -9.01 13.36 -9.86
N ALA A 477 -8.56 14.26 -10.73
CA ALA A 477 -7.29 14.97 -10.55
C ALA A 477 -7.27 15.77 -9.24
N ASP A 478 -8.39 16.42 -8.91
CA ASP A 478 -8.54 17.16 -7.65
C ASP A 478 -8.60 16.21 -6.45
N LYS A 479 -9.27 15.06 -6.56
CA LYS A 479 -9.25 14.02 -5.51
C LYS A 479 -7.83 13.51 -5.27
N LEU A 480 -7.09 13.16 -6.32
CA LEU A 480 -5.70 12.71 -6.25
C LEU A 480 -4.77 13.75 -5.61
N LYS A 481 -4.92 15.03 -5.95
CA LYS A 481 -4.14 16.11 -5.32
C LYS A 481 -4.44 16.25 -3.83
N LYS A 482 -5.72 16.13 -3.43
CA LYS A 482 -6.11 16.11 -2.02
C LYS A 482 -5.50 14.92 -1.29
N SER A 483 -5.63 13.72 -1.84
CA SER A 483 -5.01 12.50 -1.29
C SER A 483 -3.49 12.63 -1.15
N GLN A 484 -2.79 13.17 -2.15
CA GLN A 484 -1.35 13.42 -2.08
C GLN A 484 -0.97 14.44 -1.00
N HIS A 485 -1.77 15.50 -0.86
CA HIS A 485 -1.56 16.51 0.18
C HIS A 485 -1.82 15.94 1.57
N GLU A 486 -2.92 15.22 1.76
CA GLU A 486 -3.24 14.52 3.01
C GLU A 486 -2.16 13.51 3.38
N PHE A 487 -1.70 12.71 2.42
CA PHE A 487 -0.56 11.83 2.60
C PHE A 487 0.70 12.61 3.03
N SER A 488 1.03 13.71 2.36
CA SER A 488 2.21 14.51 2.72
C SER A 488 2.17 15.06 4.16
N LEU A 489 0.97 15.37 4.67
CA LEU A 489 0.78 15.83 6.05
C LEU A 489 0.83 14.68 7.06
N THR A 490 0.39 13.49 6.67
CA THR A 490 0.34 12.30 7.53
C THR A 490 1.55 11.39 7.39
N ASN A 491 2.45 11.68 6.45
CA ASN A 491 3.60 10.83 6.13
C ASN A 491 4.56 10.67 7.31
N HIS A 492 4.56 11.63 8.23
CA HIS A 492 5.39 11.54 9.42
C HIS A 492 4.67 10.78 10.53
N ASN A 493 4.83 9.46 10.54
CA ASN A 493 4.44 8.59 11.66
C ASN A 493 5.69 7.99 12.31
N ILE A 494 5.92 8.31 13.58
CA ILE A 494 7.12 7.92 14.33
C ILE A 494 7.25 6.40 14.48
N PHE A 495 6.13 5.67 14.46
CA PHE A 495 6.05 4.25 14.79
C PHE A 495 5.89 3.32 13.58
N VAL A 496 5.81 3.88 12.38
CA VAL A 496 5.63 3.11 11.13
C VAL A 496 6.95 3.09 10.36
N SER A 497 7.28 1.94 9.76
CA SER A 497 8.49 1.78 8.96
C SER A 497 8.37 2.48 7.60
N GLU A 498 9.49 3.01 7.11
CA GLU A 498 9.54 3.84 5.88
C GLU A 498 9.14 3.06 4.62
N ASP A 499 9.44 1.75 4.56
CA ASP A 499 9.11 0.88 3.42
C ASP A 499 7.64 0.97 2.99
N PHE A 500 6.71 1.06 3.94
CA PHE A 500 5.27 1.13 3.64
C PHE A 500 4.88 2.48 3.07
N MET A 501 5.55 3.54 3.50
CA MET A 501 5.30 4.89 3.00
C MET A 501 5.83 5.02 1.56
N GLU A 502 6.92 4.33 1.24
CA GLU A 502 7.41 4.21 -0.14
C GLU A 502 6.41 3.48 -1.05
N ASP A 503 5.80 2.39 -0.58
CA ASP A 503 4.78 1.66 -1.33
C ASP A 503 3.56 2.54 -1.64
N VAL A 504 3.03 3.25 -0.64
CA VAL A 504 1.90 4.19 -0.83
C VAL A 504 2.28 5.30 -1.81
N ALA A 505 3.47 5.89 -1.65
CA ALA A 505 3.96 6.95 -2.54
C ALA A 505 4.12 6.44 -3.99
N SER A 506 4.63 5.23 -4.17
CA SER A 506 4.79 4.59 -5.49
C SER A 506 3.43 4.34 -6.15
N SER A 507 2.44 3.89 -5.38
CA SER A 507 1.08 3.63 -5.85
C SER A 507 0.38 4.92 -6.28
N LEU A 508 0.43 5.98 -5.46
CA LEU A 508 -0.08 7.31 -5.81
C LEU A 508 0.62 7.90 -7.05
N GLY A 509 1.93 7.66 -7.18
CA GLY A 509 2.70 8.03 -8.36
C GLY A 509 2.22 7.31 -9.63
N SER A 510 1.92 6.02 -9.52
CA SER A 510 1.40 5.21 -10.63
C SER A 510 0.02 5.68 -11.09
N LEU A 511 -0.89 6.02 -10.17
CA LEU A 511 -2.23 6.55 -10.49
C LEU A 511 -2.14 7.92 -11.18
N SER A 512 -1.23 8.78 -10.73
CA SER A 512 -0.96 10.06 -11.39
C SER A 512 -0.45 9.87 -12.83
N LEU A 513 0.44 8.89 -13.05
CA LEU A 513 0.92 8.55 -14.39
C LEU A 513 -0.22 8.01 -15.29
N GLU A 514 -1.08 7.15 -14.76
CA GLU A 514 -2.24 6.63 -15.50
C GLU A 514 -3.23 7.74 -15.88
N LEU A 515 -3.53 8.66 -14.95
CA LEU A 515 -4.37 9.81 -15.23
C LEU A 515 -3.78 10.67 -16.37
N ASN A 516 -2.48 10.96 -16.32
CA ASN A 516 -1.80 11.71 -17.39
C ASN A 516 -1.87 10.98 -18.74
N ASN A 517 -1.72 9.66 -18.75
CA ASN A 517 -1.87 8.86 -19.97
C ASN A 517 -3.30 8.94 -20.53
N LEU A 518 -4.34 8.94 -19.67
CA LEU A 518 -5.73 9.10 -20.11
C LEU A 518 -5.98 10.50 -20.69
N VAL A 519 -5.44 11.55 -20.07
CA VAL A 519 -5.52 12.93 -20.57
C VAL A 519 -4.90 13.02 -21.97
N GLN A 520 -3.71 12.45 -22.16
CA GLN A 520 -3.04 12.42 -23.47
C GLN A 520 -3.83 11.63 -24.51
N ARG A 521 -4.33 10.44 -24.16
CA ARG A 521 -5.11 9.60 -25.07
C ARG A 521 -6.40 10.29 -25.50
N LYS A 522 -7.06 10.99 -24.57
CA LYS A 522 -8.23 11.79 -24.86
C LYS A 522 -7.90 12.96 -25.80
N ALA A 523 -6.85 13.73 -25.50
CA ALA A 523 -6.43 14.85 -26.34
C ALA A 523 -6.13 14.39 -27.79
N SER A 524 -5.46 13.25 -27.94
CA SER A 524 -5.24 12.61 -29.24
C SER A 524 -6.53 12.24 -29.97
N LEU A 525 -7.56 11.75 -29.25
CA LEU A 525 -8.87 11.46 -29.84
C LEU A 525 -9.60 12.74 -30.27
N LEU A 526 -9.55 13.80 -29.45
CA LEU A 526 -10.14 15.10 -29.77
C LEU A 526 -9.48 15.74 -31.00
N ASP A 527 -8.15 15.70 -31.09
CA ASP A 527 -7.40 16.18 -32.25
C ASP A 527 -7.80 15.43 -33.53
N ARG A 528 -7.99 14.10 -33.44
CA ARG A 528 -8.45 13.26 -34.55
C ARG A 528 -9.87 13.61 -34.98
N LEU A 529 -10.79 13.81 -34.03
CA LEU A 529 -12.16 14.23 -34.32
C LEU A 529 -12.20 15.60 -35.02
N ASN A 530 -11.48 16.58 -34.49
CA ASN A 530 -11.43 17.94 -35.05
C ASN A 530 -10.79 17.96 -36.44
N ALA A 531 -9.72 17.18 -36.64
CA ALA A 531 -9.09 17.04 -37.95
C ALA A 531 -10.07 16.47 -38.98
N ILE A 532 -10.87 15.46 -38.60
CA ILE A 532 -11.89 14.90 -39.49
C ILE A 532 -13.02 15.87 -39.74
N ALA A 533 -13.57 16.51 -38.71
CA ALA A 533 -14.64 17.51 -38.85
C ALA A 533 -14.23 18.58 -39.88
N HIS A 534 -13.04 19.16 -39.72
CA HIS A 534 -12.50 20.16 -40.64
C HIS A 534 -12.29 19.62 -42.06
N LEU A 535 -11.85 18.35 -42.21
CA LEU A 535 -11.66 17.72 -43.52
C LEU A 535 -12.97 17.42 -44.26
N PHE A 536 -14.06 17.19 -43.54
CA PHE A 536 -15.40 17.00 -44.12
C PHE A 536 -16.15 18.32 -44.34
N GLU A 537 -15.92 19.36 -43.51
CA GLU A 537 -16.50 20.71 -43.67
C GLU A 537 -15.86 21.55 -44.78
N GLN A 538 -14.55 21.42 -45.01
CA GLN A 538 -13.85 22.15 -46.08
C GLN A 538 -14.03 21.56 -47.49
N GLY A 539 -14.80 20.48 -47.62
CA GLY A 539 -14.96 19.74 -48.88
C GLY A 539 -16.20 20.10 -49.67
#